data_AF-A0A7X7S413-F1
#
_entry.id   AF-A0A7X7S413-F1
#
_cell.length_a   1.000
_cell.length_b   1.000
_cell.length_c   1.000
_cell.angle_alpha   90.00
_cell.angle_beta   90.00
_cell.angle_gamma   90.00
#
_symmetry.space_group_name_H-M   'P 1'
#
loop_
_entity.id
_entity.type
_entity.pdbx_description
1 polymer ?
#
loop_
_entity_poly.entity_id
_entity_poly.type
_entity_poly.pdbx_seq_one_letter_code
_entity_poly.pdbx_strand_id
1 'polypeptide(L)'
;PAVAITARLAEEGVGRILAVEPYVSSLPSKLTALGVVAATLAEALAEADILVLLVDHRQFREVAPSAYAGKVVVDTRGIWS
;
A
#
# COMPACT_ATOMS: atom_id res chain seq x y z
N PRO A 1 -11.31 -5.27 -4.86
CA PRO A 1 -11.10 -3.88 -5.35
C PRO A 1 -9.62 -3.45 -5.35
N ALA A 2 -8.90 -3.65 -4.23
CA ALA A 2 -7.51 -3.18 -4.08
C ALA A 2 -6.58 -3.58 -5.24
N VAL A 3 -6.57 -4.86 -5.63
CA VAL A 3 -5.75 -5.36 -6.76
C VAL A 3 -6.01 -4.60 -8.07
N ALA A 4 -7.27 -4.27 -8.37
CA ALA A 4 -7.62 -3.55 -9.59
C ALA A 4 -7.12 -2.09 -9.55
N ILE A 5 -7.22 -1.44 -8.40
CA ILE A 5 -6.72 -0.08 -8.18
C ILE A 5 -5.18 -0.07 -8.28
N THR A 6 -4.50 -1.00 -7.60
CA THR A 6 -3.04 -1.14 -7.66
C THR A 6 -2.56 -1.40 -9.09
N ALA A 7 -3.23 -2.29 -9.83
CA ALA A 7 -2.91 -2.53 -11.23
C ALA A 7 -3.07 -1.26 -12.08
N ARG A 8 -4.15 -0.51 -11.87
CA ARG A 8 -4.41 0.72 -12.61
C ARG A 8 -3.34 1.79 -12.34
N LEU A 9 -2.95 1.98 -11.09
CA LEU A 9 -1.86 2.90 -10.72
C LEU A 9 -0.54 2.50 -11.36
N ALA A 10 -0.24 1.20 -11.41
CA ALA A 10 0.96 0.69 -12.06
C ALA A 10 0.93 0.92 -13.58
N GLU A 11 -0.22 0.66 -14.23
CA GLU A 11 -0.44 0.92 -15.65
C GLU A 11 -0.32 2.41 -16.01
N GLU A 12 -0.76 3.31 -15.11
CA GLU A 12 -0.64 4.77 -15.27
C GLU A 12 0.77 5.31 -15.01
N GLY A 13 1.69 4.47 -14.52
CA GLY A 13 3.09 4.85 -14.33
C GLY A 13 3.29 5.94 -13.28
N VAL A 14 2.43 5.98 -12.26
CA VAL A 14 2.46 7.03 -11.21
C VAL A 14 3.74 7.02 -10.35
N GLY A 15 4.54 5.95 -10.45
CA GLY A 15 5.81 5.80 -9.75
C GLY A 15 6.08 4.35 -9.32
N ARG A 16 7.03 4.19 -8.38
CA ARG A 16 7.31 2.89 -7.76
C ARG A 16 6.18 2.54 -6.79
N ILE A 17 5.59 1.37 -6.97
CA ILE A 17 4.48 0.90 -6.11
C ILE A 17 4.95 -0.23 -5.21
N LEU A 18 4.79 -0.02 -3.91
CA LEU A 18 4.99 -1.01 -2.86
C LEU A 18 3.61 -1.53 -2.42
N ALA A 19 3.35 -2.81 -2.59
CA ALA A 19 2.11 -3.45 -2.15
C ALA A 19 2.35 -4.21 -0.85
N VAL A 20 1.60 -3.83 0.19
CA VAL A 20 1.64 -4.46 1.51
C VAL A 20 0.40 -5.33 1.67
N GLU A 21 0.61 -6.63 1.85
CA GLU A 21 -0.45 -7.59 2.12
C GLU A 21 0.05 -8.58 3.19
N PRO A 22 -0.51 -8.55 4.42
CA PRO A 22 0.04 -9.31 5.54
C PRO A 22 -0.38 -10.78 5.60
N TYR A 23 -1.29 -11.23 4.74
CA TYR A 23 -1.87 -12.57 4.73
C TYR A 23 -1.50 -13.40 3.49
N VAL A 24 -0.85 -12.80 2.48
CA VAL A 24 -0.37 -13.54 1.30
C VAL A 24 1.15 -13.54 1.19
N SER A 25 1.71 -14.69 0.82
CA SER A 25 3.16 -14.85 0.65
C SER A 25 3.69 -14.29 -0.67
N SER A 26 2.79 -13.99 -1.62
CA SER A 26 3.16 -13.48 -2.94
C SER A 26 2.04 -12.63 -3.52
N LEU A 27 2.43 -11.62 -4.31
CA LEU A 27 1.49 -10.81 -5.06
C LEU A 27 0.90 -11.60 -6.24
N PRO A 28 -0.33 -11.28 -6.66
CA PRO A 28 -0.88 -11.76 -7.91
C PRO A 28 0.07 -11.50 -9.09
N SER A 29 0.21 -12.47 -9.98
CA SER A 29 1.12 -12.40 -11.14
C SER A 29 0.89 -11.18 -12.03
N LYS A 30 -0.36 -10.69 -12.11
CA LYS A 30 -0.69 -9.46 -12.82
C LYS A 30 0.04 -8.24 -12.26
N LEU A 31 0.17 -8.14 -10.93
CA LEU A 31 0.81 -6.98 -10.30
C LEU A 31 2.33 -7.04 -10.44
N THR A 32 2.93 -8.21 -10.26
CA THR A 32 4.37 -8.39 -10.48
C THR A 32 4.76 -8.15 -11.93
N ALA A 33 3.93 -8.57 -12.90
CA ALA A 33 4.14 -8.25 -14.32
C ALA A 33 4.09 -6.74 -14.62
N LEU A 34 3.40 -5.96 -13.80
CA LEU A 34 3.33 -4.49 -13.88
C LEU A 34 4.43 -3.79 -13.06
N GLY A 35 5.38 -4.53 -12.49
CA GLY A 35 6.48 -3.97 -11.71
C GLY A 35 6.12 -3.58 -10.27
N VAL A 36 4.95 -3.99 -9.77
CA VAL A 36 4.59 -3.79 -8.37
C VAL A 36 5.45 -4.70 -7.49
N VAL A 37 6.01 -4.12 -6.43
CA VAL A 37 6.92 -4.82 -5.52
C VAL A 37 6.19 -5.16 -4.23
N ALA A 38 6.30 -6.43 -3.79
CA ALA A 38 5.80 -6.82 -2.48
C ALA A 38 6.68 -6.19 -1.39
N ALA A 39 6.07 -5.56 -0.39
CA ALA A 39 6.78 -4.94 0.71
C ALA A 39 6.11 -5.26 2.04
N THR A 40 6.90 -5.23 3.09
CA THR A 40 6.40 -5.21 4.47
C THR A 40 5.81 -3.85 4.79
N LEU A 41 4.96 -3.82 5.83
CA LEU A 41 4.43 -2.56 6.35
C LEU A 41 5.54 -1.59 6.78
N ALA A 42 6.61 -2.11 7.38
CA ALA A 42 7.75 -1.31 7.80
C ALA A 42 8.49 -0.67 6.62
N GLU A 43 8.77 -1.44 5.56
CA GLU A 43 9.41 -0.92 4.34
C GLU A 43 8.54 0.13 3.66
N ALA A 44 7.22 -0.11 3.54
CA ALA A 44 6.30 0.86 2.96
C ALA A 44 6.25 2.16 3.77
N LEU A 45 6.21 2.09 5.10
CA LEU A 45 6.25 3.27 5.96
C LEU A 45 7.59 4.01 5.86
N ALA A 46 8.70 3.30 5.69
CA ALA A 46 10.01 3.93 5.55
C ALA A 46 10.18 4.62 4.18
N GLU A 47 9.85 3.92 3.09
CA GLU A 47 10.20 4.31 1.72
C GLU A 47 9.11 5.10 0.99
N ALA A 48 7.82 4.90 1.32
CA ALA A 48 6.75 5.51 0.52
C ALA A 48 6.52 6.99 0.88
N ASP A 49 6.37 7.81 -0.14
CA ASP A 49 5.95 9.22 -0.01
C ASP A 49 4.44 9.35 0.17
N ILE A 50 3.68 8.43 -0.43
CA ILE A 50 2.22 8.38 -0.44
C ILE A 50 1.75 7.02 0.08
N LEU A 51 0.88 7.03 1.08
CA LEU A 51 0.26 5.84 1.65
C LEU A 51 -1.23 5.81 1.27
N VAL A 52 -1.63 4.76 0.54
CA VAL A 52 -3.03 4.57 0.11
C VAL A 52 -3.60 3.36 0.84
N LEU A 53 -4.52 3.58 1.78
CA LEU A 53 -5.16 2.51 2.53
C LEU A 53 -6.41 2.04 1.80
N LEU A 54 -6.33 0.84 1.19
CA LEU A 54 -7.40 0.26 0.36
C LEU A 54 -8.20 -0.85 1.07
N VAL A 55 -7.68 -1.40 2.16
CA VAL A 55 -8.27 -2.53 2.91
C VAL A 55 -8.06 -2.31 4.40
N ASP A 56 -8.99 -2.78 5.23
CA ASP A 56 -9.04 -2.57 6.68
C ASP A 56 -8.45 -3.74 7.49
N HIS A 57 -7.26 -4.20 7.14
CA HIS A 57 -6.55 -5.20 7.93
C HIS A 57 -6.21 -4.68 9.35
N ARG A 58 -6.24 -5.58 10.34
CA ARG A 58 -6.02 -5.23 11.76
C ARG A 58 -4.65 -4.59 11.97
N GLN A 59 -3.63 -5.11 11.29
CA GLN A 59 -2.26 -4.62 11.33
C GLN A 59 -2.14 -3.14 10.95
N PHE A 60 -3.03 -2.63 10.08
CA PHE A 60 -3.00 -1.22 9.69
C PHE A 60 -3.65 -0.31 10.73
N ARG A 61 -4.61 -0.82 11.51
CA ARG A 61 -5.24 -0.07 12.62
C ARG A 61 -4.27 0.21 13.76
N GLU A 62 -3.24 -0.62 13.89
CA GLU A 62 -2.23 -0.53 14.95
C GLU A 62 -1.08 0.43 14.58
N VAL A 63 -1.08 0.98 13.36
CA VAL A 63 -0.05 1.94 12.93
C VAL A 63 -0.26 3.28 13.63
N ALA A 64 0.74 3.69 14.43
CA ALA A 64 0.73 4.98 15.10
C ALA A 64 0.82 6.14 14.10
N PRO A 65 0.11 7.27 14.32
CA PRO A 65 0.18 8.44 13.43
C PRO A 65 1.59 8.99 13.20
N SER A 66 2.48 8.85 14.18
CA SER A 66 3.89 9.24 14.06
C SER A 66 4.64 8.46 12.97
N ALA A 67 4.22 7.24 12.64
CA ALA A 67 4.86 6.41 11.63
C ALA A 67 4.63 6.90 10.20
N TYR A 68 3.61 7.73 9.98
CA TYR A 68 3.31 8.36 8.69
C TYR A 68 3.24 9.88 8.74
N ALA A 69 3.77 10.49 9.81
CA ALA A 69 3.83 11.92 9.94
C ALA A 69 4.63 12.55 8.78
N GLY A 70 4.03 13.56 8.12
CA GLY A 70 4.63 14.24 6.98
C GLY A 70 4.49 13.54 5.62
N LYS A 71 3.84 12.37 5.57
CA LYS A 71 3.51 11.67 4.32
C LYS A 71 2.10 12.02 3.85
N VAL A 72 1.85 11.86 2.55
CA VAL A 72 0.49 11.99 2.02
C VAL A 72 -0.28 10.71 2.29
N VAL A 73 -1.40 10.81 2.99
CA VAL A 73 -2.24 9.67 3.33
C VAL A 73 -3.58 9.78 2.59
N VAL A 74 -3.92 8.74 1.83
CA VAL A 74 -5.24 8.56 1.20
C VAL A 74 -5.93 7.39 1.90
N ASP A 75 -6.72 7.72 2.91
CA ASP A 75 -7.46 6.75 3.69
C ASP A 75 -8.87 6.53 3.11
N THR A 76 -9.04 5.45 2.34
CA THR A 76 -10.36 5.07 1.80
C THR A 76 -11.19 4.27 2.81
N ARG A 77 -10.62 3.99 3.99
CA ARG A 77 -11.21 3.12 5.02
C ARG A 77 -11.65 3.84 6.29
N GLY A 78 -11.19 5.06 6.52
CA GLY A 78 -11.49 5.85 7.72
C GLY A 78 -10.85 5.28 8.98
N ILE A 79 -9.68 4.64 8.86
CA ILE A 79 -8.93 4.04 9.97
C ILE A 79 -7.87 5.00 10.54
N TRP A 80 -7.29 5.83 9.70
CA TRP A 80 -6.22 6.78 10.02
C TRP A 80 -6.72 8.23 10.07
N SER A 81 -8.04 8.41 10.06
CA SER A 81 -8.75 9.71 10.10
C SER A 81 -9.11 10.12 11.53
#